data_AF-A0A2P2HYN9-F1
#
_entry.id   AF-A0A2P2HYN9-F1
#
_cell.length_a   1.000
_cell.length_b   1.000
_cell.length_c   1.000
_cell.angle_alpha   90.00
_cell.angle_beta   90.00
_cell.angle_gamma   90.00
#
_symmetry.space_group_name_H-M   'P 1'
#
loop_
_entity.id
_entity.type
_entity.pdbx_description
1 polymer ?
#
loop_
_entity_poly.entity_id
_entity_poly.type
_entity_poly.pdbx_seq_one_letter_code
_entity_poly.pdbx_strand_id
1 'polypeptide(L)'
;EMLETFTTSVLNAASASIPTSTGSPFPTRVPWWTDDCTKSDILRKKALRRYQHTKLQVDLITYKRQAAIARHTKYVARKASWEQYISTINKDTPMPKIWSRIRKMSGKYQRHPPPTLNLPTGRTSHPLEVAEALAAHYETVSSENNYTPEFLRIKRTSERDPIDYTPNSVFDYNDAITPRELDSAIRAAKLSSPGRDRISNQMLKHLHPSAVFYLLSIFNQVWTTSDYPEEWRYAITLSF
;
A
#
# COMPACT_ATOMS: atom_id res chain seq x y z
N GLU A 1 -19.76 13.29 -15.03
CA GLU A 1 -19.84 14.58 -14.30
C GLU A 1 -19.96 14.41 -12.79
N MET A 2 -20.99 13.75 -12.24
CA MET A 2 -21.11 13.58 -10.78
C MET A 2 -19.94 12.82 -10.14
N LEU A 3 -19.48 11.72 -10.75
CA LEU A 3 -18.34 10.99 -10.21
C LEU A 3 -17.05 11.83 -10.22
N GLU A 4 -16.79 12.56 -11.31
CA GLU A 4 -15.57 13.37 -11.45
C GLU A 4 -15.53 14.51 -10.41
N THR A 5 -16.66 15.19 -10.20
CA THR A 5 -16.77 16.25 -9.18
C THR A 5 -16.58 15.69 -7.76
N PHE A 6 -17.11 14.50 -7.47
CA PHE A 6 -16.85 13.80 -6.21
C PHE A 6 -15.37 13.48 -6.03
N THR A 7 -14.77 12.81 -7.02
CA THR A 7 -13.38 12.36 -6.96
C THR A 7 -12.42 13.52 -6.80
N THR A 8 -12.58 14.58 -7.59
CA THR A 8 -11.75 15.78 -7.49
C THR A 8 -11.89 16.48 -6.14
N SER A 9 -13.12 16.61 -5.61
CA SER A 9 -13.36 17.22 -4.30
C SER A 9 -12.72 16.42 -3.16
N VAL A 10 -12.84 15.10 -3.18
CA VAL A 10 -12.23 14.22 -2.17
C VAL A 10 -10.70 14.29 -2.24
N LEU A 11 -10.12 14.24 -3.44
CA LEU A 11 -8.67 14.30 -3.62
C LEU A 11 -8.09 15.67 -3.24
N ASN A 12 -8.81 16.76 -3.48
CA ASN A 12 -8.41 18.10 -3.05
C ASN A 12 -8.43 18.24 -1.52
N ALA A 13 -9.47 17.72 -0.86
CA ALA A 13 -9.53 17.70 0.60
C ALA A 13 -8.41 16.82 1.19
N ALA A 14 -8.14 15.68 0.56
CA ALA A 14 -7.07 14.78 0.96
C ALA A 14 -5.69 15.43 0.80
N SER A 15 -5.41 16.13 -0.29
CA SER A 15 -4.11 16.77 -0.50
C SER A 15 -3.86 17.92 0.48
N ALA A 16 -4.91 18.62 0.91
CA ALA A 16 -4.82 19.67 1.93
C ALA A 16 -4.63 19.13 3.36
N SER A 17 -5.15 17.93 3.65
CA SER A 17 -5.26 17.42 5.03
C SER A 17 -4.35 16.24 5.35
N ILE A 18 -3.96 15.45 4.34
CA ILE A 18 -3.21 14.21 4.50
C ILE A 18 -1.77 14.45 3.98
N PRO A 19 -0.76 14.42 4.85
CA PRO A 19 0.62 14.59 4.42
C PRO A 19 1.03 13.44 3.50
N THR A 20 1.59 13.77 2.34
CA THR A 20 2.14 12.78 1.42
C THR A 20 3.51 12.31 1.90
N SER A 21 3.76 11.01 1.79
CA SER A 21 5.10 10.45 2.00
C SER A 21 6.06 11.08 0.99
N THR A 22 7.23 11.55 1.46
CA THR A 22 8.29 12.12 0.61
C THR A 22 8.95 11.11 -0.33
N GLY A 23 8.47 9.86 -0.34
CA GLY A 23 8.95 8.81 -1.25
C GLY A 23 10.39 8.41 -1.01
N SER A 24 11.05 8.85 0.06
CA SER A 24 12.46 8.55 0.31
C SER A 24 12.65 7.05 0.55
N PRO A 25 13.27 6.31 -0.39
CA PRO A 25 13.22 4.86 -0.42
C PRO A 25 14.35 4.22 0.39
N PHE A 26 15.04 5.00 1.22
CA PHE A 26 16.06 4.50 2.13
C PHE A 26 15.55 4.48 3.57
N PRO A 27 14.60 3.58 3.93
CA PRO A 27 14.45 3.18 5.31
C PRO A 27 15.84 2.89 5.86
N THR A 28 16.19 3.59 6.93
CA THR A 28 17.38 3.27 7.69
C THR A 28 17.37 1.75 7.93
N ARG A 29 18.47 1.07 7.60
CA ARG A 29 18.55 -0.41 7.66
C ARG A 29 18.16 -0.95 9.04
N VAL A 30 18.26 -0.09 10.07
CA VAL A 30 17.95 -0.39 11.46
C VAL A 30 17.01 0.66 12.06
N PRO A 31 15.94 0.25 12.77
CA PRO A 31 14.92 1.17 13.31
C PRO A 31 15.42 2.19 14.34
N TRP A 32 16.58 1.95 14.97
CA TRP A 32 17.14 2.82 16.01
C TRP A 32 18.06 3.92 15.47
N TRP A 33 18.26 3.99 14.14
CA TRP A 33 19.16 4.99 13.56
C TRP A 33 18.50 6.37 13.49
N THR A 34 19.04 7.33 14.22
CA THR A 34 18.56 8.71 14.29
C THR A 34 19.44 9.67 13.49
N ASP A 35 18.99 10.90 13.28
CA ASP A 35 19.79 11.94 12.63
C ASP A 35 21.09 12.25 13.39
N ASP A 36 21.07 12.14 14.72
CA ASP A 36 22.28 12.29 15.53
C ASP A 36 23.26 11.14 15.34
N CYS A 37 22.78 9.92 15.06
CA CYS A 37 23.63 8.81 14.61
C CYS A 37 24.29 9.14 13.27
N THR A 38 23.57 9.78 12.34
CA THR A 38 24.11 10.22 11.05
C THR A 38 25.18 11.29 11.25
N LYS A 39 24.87 12.37 11.99
CA LYS A 39 25.79 13.48 12.26
C LYS A 39 27.08 12.98 12.93
N SER A 40 26.95 12.19 13.99
CA SER A 40 28.11 11.64 14.72
C SER A 40 28.96 10.69 13.87
N ASP A 41 28.35 9.88 12.99
CA ASP A 41 29.09 9.00 12.09
C ASP A 41 29.84 9.78 10.98
N ILE A 42 29.26 10.86 10.47
CA ILE A 42 29.92 11.77 9.52
C ILE A 42 31.14 12.43 10.17
N LEU A 43 30.99 12.99 11.38
CA LEU A 43 32.10 13.62 12.11
C LEU A 43 33.23 12.64 12.41
N ARG A 44 32.89 11.41 12.83
CA ARG A 44 33.87 10.33 13.04
C ARG A 44 34.62 9.99 11.75
N LYS A 45 33.92 9.85 10.62
CA LYS A 45 34.54 9.57 9.30
C LYS A 45 35.43 10.73 8.85
N LYS A 46 35.00 11.97 9.04
CA LYS A 46 35.79 13.17 8.71
C LYS A 46 37.08 13.22 9.53
N ALA A 47 37.00 12.99 10.84
CA ALA A 47 38.16 12.94 11.72
C ALA A 47 39.11 11.78 11.37
N LEU A 48 38.57 10.61 11.01
CA LEU A 48 39.37 9.47 10.56
C LEU A 48 40.15 9.79 9.27
N ARG A 49 39.49 10.35 8.26
CA ARG A 49 40.12 10.74 6.99
C ARG A 49 41.24 11.76 7.20
N ARG A 50 41.00 12.76 8.08
CA ARG A 50 42.01 13.75 8.44
C ARG A 50 43.24 13.09 9.07
N TYR A 51 43.04 12.26 10.09
CA TYR A 51 44.13 11.52 10.72
C TYR A 51 44.87 10.61 9.73
N GLN A 52 44.15 9.95 8.81
CA GLN A 52 44.76 9.09 7.80
C GLN A 52 45.70 9.86 6.86
N HIS A 53 45.41 11.13 6.61
CA HIS A 53 46.21 11.99 5.74
C HIS A 53 47.40 12.64 6.49
N THR A 54 47.17 13.21 7.67
CA THR A 54 48.18 13.98 8.40
C THR A 54 49.08 13.10 9.27
N LYS A 55 48.57 11.96 9.77
CA LYS A 55 49.22 11.08 10.75
C LYS A 55 49.65 11.77 12.06
N LEU A 56 49.13 12.96 12.35
CA LEU A 56 49.47 13.72 13.55
C LEU A 56 48.74 13.19 14.80
N GLN A 57 49.40 13.31 15.95
CA GLN A 57 48.86 12.88 17.24
C GLN A 57 47.58 13.65 17.64
N VAL A 58 47.52 14.94 17.31
CA VAL A 58 46.34 15.80 17.58
C VAL A 58 45.11 15.30 16.81
N ASP A 59 45.31 14.88 15.56
CA ASP A 59 44.23 14.32 14.75
C ASP A 59 43.81 12.92 15.22
N LEU A 60 44.74 12.13 15.76
CA LEU A 60 44.42 10.85 16.40
C LEU A 60 43.55 11.06 17.66
N ILE A 61 43.87 12.04 18.51
CA ILE A 61 43.08 12.39 19.69
C ILE A 61 41.67 12.83 19.26
N THR A 62 41.58 13.67 18.24
CA THR A 62 40.31 14.14 17.69
C THR A 62 39.48 12.98 17.15
N TYR A 63 40.08 12.06 16.39
CA TYR A 63 39.41 10.85 15.91
C TYR A 63 38.90 9.98 17.06
N LYS A 64 39.74 9.71 18.09
CA LYS A 64 39.34 8.92 19.26
C LYS A 64 38.15 9.55 19.99
N ARG A 65 38.16 10.89 20.17
CA ARG A 65 37.03 11.63 20.76
C ARG A 65 35.75 11.47 19.94
N GLN A 66 35.81 11.68 18.63
CA GLN A 66 34.65 11.53 17.75
C GLN A 66 34.16 10.07 17.66
N ALA A 67 35.07 9.10 17.74
CA ALA A 67 34.71 7.68 17.80
C ALA A 67 33.98 7.31 19.11
N ALA A 68 34.41 7.87 20.25
CA ALA A 68 33.71 7.69 21.53
C ALA A 68 32.32 8.31 21.51
N ILE A 69 32.18 9.55 21.01
CA ILE A 69 30.89 10.23 20.84
C ILE A 69 29.96 9.38 19.96
N ALA A 70 30.41 8.98 18.77
CA ALA A 70 29.60 8.17 17.86
C ALA A 70 29.20 6.81 18.44
N ARG A 71 30.06 6.18 19.26
CA ARG A 71 29.73 4.93 19.97
C ARG A 71 28.63 5.17 21.01
N HIS A 72 28.75 6.22 21.81
CA HIS A 72 27.78 6.56 22.83
C HIS A 72 26.42 6.93 22.22
N THR A 73 26.40 7.79 21.19
CA THR A 73 25.16 8.17 20.49
C THR A 73 24.44 6.95 19.91
N LYS A 74 25.17 6.01 19.30
CA LYS A 74 24.57 4.75 18.79
C LYS A 74 24.04 3.86 19.91
N TYR A 75 24.71 3.80 21.06
CA TYR A 75 24.23 3.05 22.22
C TYR A 75 22.93 3.63 22.77
N VAL A 76 22.88 4.95 22.98
CA VAL A 76 21.68 5.66 23.49
C VAL A 76 20.51 5.45 22.54
N ALA A 77 20.70 5.63 21.23
CA ALA A 77 19.65 5.47 20.25
C ALA A 77 19.12 4.02 20.18
N ARG A 78 20.02 3.02 20.27
CA ARG A 78 19.64 1.59 20.36
C ARG A 78 18.80 1.31 21.59
N LYS A 79 19.25 1.79 22.75
CA LYS A 79 18.56 1.59 24.04
C LYS A 79 17.15 2.18 24.00
N ALA A 80 17.03 3.47 23.63
CA ALA A 80 15.74 4.15 23.56
C ALA A 80 14.76 3.46 22.59
N SER A 81 15.23 3.08 21.40
CA SER A 81 14.40 2.36 20.42
C SER A 81 13.95 0.97 20.91
N TRP A 82 14.78 0.28 21.70
CA TRP A 82 14.45 -1.02 22.27
C TRP A 82 13.43 -0.91 23.39
N GLU A 83 13.61 0.06 24.29
CA GLU A 83 12.67 0.35 25.38
C GLU A 83 11.29 0.72 24.82
N GLN A 84 11.25 1.61 23.81
CA GLN A 84 10.02 1.98 23.11
C GLN A 84 9.35 0.77 22.41
N TYR A 85 10.14 -0.17 21.87
CA TYR A 85 9.55 -1.35 21.25
C TYR A 85 8.97 -2.31 22.29
N ILE A 86 9.70 -2.57 23.39
CA ILE A 86 9.22 -3.44 24.46
C ILE A 86 7.89 -2.91 25.03
N SER A 87 7.75 -1.60 25.21
CA SER A 87 6.50 -1.02 25.72
C SER A 87 5.28 -1.22 24.80
N THR A 88 5.49 -1.56 23.52
CA THR A 88 4.39 -1.87 22.57
C THR A 88 3.99 -3.35 22.54
N ILE A 89 4.78 -4.24 23.15
CA ILE A 89 4.50 -5.68 23.13
C ILE A 89 3.39 -6.01 24.13
N ASN A 90 2.37 -6.72 23.67
CA ASN A 90 1.25 -7.21 24.48
C ASN A 90 0.94 -8.68 24.16
N LYS A 91 -0.04 -9.26 24.85
CA LYS A 91 -0.46 -10.67 24.67
C LYS A 91 -0.91 -11.01 23.24
N ASP A 92 -1.38 -10.00 22.50
CA ASP A 92 -1.90 -10.15 21.14
C ASP A 92 -0.80 -9.95 20.08
N THR A 93 0.46 -9.71 20.51
CA THR A 93 1.59 -9.51 19.59
C THR A 93 2.10 -10.87 19.11
N PRO A 94 1.96 -11.19 17.81
CA PRO A 94 2.36 -12.49 17.30
C PRO A 94 3.88 -12.65 17.26
N MET A 95 4.37 -13.81 17.67
CA MET A 95 5.80 -14.15 17.75
C MET A 95 6.60 -13.86 16.46
N PRO A 96 6.10 -14.11 15.24
CA PRO A 96 6.82 -13.75 14.00
C PRO A 96 7.11 -12.24 13.86
N LYS A 97 6.22 -11.37 14.35
CA LYS A 97 6.44 -9.92 14.33
C LYS A 97 7.58 -9.53 15.27
N ILE A 98 7.68 -10.17 16.42
CA ILE A 98 8.77 -9.97 17.41
C ILE A 98 10.12 -10.33 16.80
N TRP A 99 10.25 -11.55 16.25
CA TRP A 99 11.49 -11.98 15.61
C TRP A 99 11.88 -11.11 14.41
N SER A 100 10.90 -10.67 13.62
CA SER A 100 11.13 -9.73 12.51
C SER A 100 11.73 -8.41 13.03
N ARG A 101 11.21 -7.86 14.13
CA ARG A 101 11.75 -6.64 14.75
C ARG A 101 13.17 -6.83 15.28
N ILE A 102 13.46 -7.95 15.97
CA ILE A 102 14.79 -8.27 16.48
C ILE A 102 15.82 -8.37 15.33
N ARG A 103 15.46 -9.02 14.22
CA ARG A 103 16.31 -9.08 13.02
C ARG A 103 16.57 -7.69 12.43
N LYS A 104 15.56 -6.82 12.37
CA LYS A 104 15.71 -5.43 11.92
C LYS A 104 16.63 -4.62 12.84
N MET A 105 16.50 -4.76 14.16
CA MET A 105 17.32 -4.01 15.11
C MET A 105 18.78 -4.46 15.14
N SER A 106 19.04 -5.75 14.95
CA SER A 106 20.40 -6.30 14.81
C SER A 106 21.07 -6.00 13.47
N GLY A 107 20.34 -5.43 12.49
CA GLY A 107 20.85 -5.19 11.14
C GLY A 107 21.01 -6.45 10.30
N LYS A 108 20.51 -7.61 10.78
CA LYS A 108 20.50 -8.89 10.06
C LYS A 108 19.29 -9.05 9.14
N TYR A 109 18.37 -8.09 9.16
CA TYR A 109 17.21 -8.11 8.29
C TYR A 109 17.63 -7.93 6.84
N GLN A 110 17.32 -8.94 6.03
CA GLN A 110 17.40 -8.87 4.58
C GLN A 110 15.99 -8.61 4.04
N ARG A 111 15.89 -7.68 3.09
CA ARG A 111 14.67 -7.57 2.30
C ARG A 111 14.61 -8.79 1.39
N HIS A 112 13.42 -9.36 1.26
CA HIS A 112 13.20 -10.34 0.20
C HIS A 112 13.44 -9.62 -1.13
N PRO A 113 14.17 -10.24 -2.07
CA PRO A 113 14.24 -9.71 -3.42
C PRO A 113 12.81 -9.64 -3.98
N PRO A 114 12.53 -8.69 -4.89
CA PRO A 114 11.24 -8.68 -5.58
C PRO A 114 11.05 -10.03 -6.28
N PRO A 115 9.82 -10.55 -6.34
CA PRO A 115 9.55 -11.79 -7.05
C PRO A 115 9.98 -11.64 -8.52
N THR A 116 10.74 -12.61 -9.01
CA THR A 116 11.15 -12.68 -10.41
C THR A 116 10.21 -13.63 -11.14
N LEU A 117 9.63 -13.17 -12.24
CA LEU A 117 8.80 -14.01 -13.10
C LEU A 117 9.69 -14.64 -14.19
N ASN A 118 9.55 -15.96 -14.37
CA ASN A 118 10.21 -16.66 -15.47
C ASN A 118 9.28 -16.62 -16.68
N LEU A 119 9.58 -15.75 -17.65
CA LEU A 119 8.86 -15.65 -18.91
C LEU A 119 9.58 -16.42 -20.02
N PRO A 120 8.88 -16.77 -21.12
CA PRO A 120 9.52 -17.36 -22.30
C PRO A 120 10.63 -16.48 -22.89
N THR A 121 10.53 -15.16 -22.73
CA THR A 121 11.51 -14.15 -23.19
C THR A 121 12.68 -13.96 -22.23
N GLY A 122 12.65 -14.56 -21.03
CA GLY A 122 13.68 -14.43 -20.01
C GLY A 122 13.12 -14.21 -18.60
N ARG A 123 14.02 -14.02 -17.62
CA ARG A 123 13.62 -13.67 -16.25
C ARG A 123 13.45 -12.17 -16.12
N THR A 124 12.30 -11.72 -15.66
CA THR A 124 12.06 -10.30 -15.39
C THR A 124 11.62 -10.05 -13.95
N SER A 125 12.05 -8.90 -13.43
CA SER A 125 11.55 -8.31 -12.18
C SER A 125 11.05 -6.89 -12.41
N HIS A 126 10.95 -6.47 -13.68
CA HIS A 126 10.48 -5.14 -14.04
C HIS A 126 8.97 -5.05 -13.81
N PRO A 127 8.47 -4.09 -13.01
CA PRO A 127 7.08 -4.15 -12.55
C PRO A 127 6.04 -4.18 -13.67
N LEU A 128 6.25 -3.38 -14.72
CA LEU A 128 5.32 -3.32 -15.85
C LEU A 128 5.26 -4.67 -16.59
N GLU A 129 6.42 -5.27 -16.86
CA GLU A 129 6.50 -6.54 -17.60
C GLU A 129 5.88 -7.68 -16.81
N VAL A 130 6.09 -7.70 -15.48
CA VAL A 130 5.47 -8.69 -14.60
C VAL A 130 3.94 -8.51 -14.59
N ALA A 131 3.46 -7.26 -14.49
CA ALA A 131 2.02 -6.97 -14.49
C ALA A 131 1.35 -7.37 -15.81
N GLU A 132 1.95 -7.04 -16.96
CA GLU A 132 1.46 -7.42 -18.28
C GLU A 132 1.47 -8.94 -18.49
N ALA A 133 2.54 -9.61 -18.07
CA ALA A 133 2.60 -11.07 -18.16
C ALA A 133 1.55 -11.77 -17.29
N LEU A 134 1.29 -11.25 -16.08
CA LEU A 134 0.20 -11.75 -15.23
C LEU A 134 -1.16 -11.51 -15.88
N ALA A 135 -1.40 -10.31 -16.45
CA ALA A 135 -2.64 -10.01 -17.16
C ALA A 135 -2.86 -10.96 -18.34
N ALA A 136 -1.84 -11.16 -19.18
CA ALA A 136 -1.91 -12.10 -20.30
C ALA A 136 -2.15 -13.54 -19.85
N HIS A 137 -1.54 -13.96 -18.73
CA HIS A 137 -1.80 -15.27 -18.14
C HIS A 137 -3.25 -15.41 -17.67
N TYR A 138 -3.79 -14.41 -16.96
CA TYR A 138 -5.18 -14.44 -16.50
C TYR A 138 -6.19 -14.41 -17.66
N GLU A 139 -5.92 -13.63 -18.70
CA GLU A 139 -6.70 -13.66 -19.94
C GLU A 139 -6.67 -15.05 -20.56
N THR A 140 -5.49 -15.67 -20.66
CA THR A 140 -5.34 -17.02 -21.20
C THR A 140 -6.13 -18.03 -20.37
N VAL A 141 -6.04 -18.00 -19.04
CA VAL A 141 -6.77 -18.92 -18.13
C VAL A 141 -8.28 -18.70 -18.19
N SER A 142 -8.71 -17.44 -18.32
CA SER A 142 -10.14 -17.07 -18.38
C SER A 142 -10.73 -17.15 -19.79
N SER A 143 -9.91 -17.49 -20.79
CA SER A 143 -10.32 -17.57 -22.18
C SER A 143 -11.37 -18.67 -22.38
N GLU A 144 -12.36 -18.38 -23.22
CA GLU A 144 -13.37 -19.35 -23.65
C GLU A 144 -12.75 -20.60 -24.31
N ASN A 145 -11.54 -20.47 -24.84
CA ASN A 145 -10.79 -21.58 -25.43
C ASN A 145 -10.47 -22.71 -24.45
N ASN A 146 -10.49 -22.44 -23.13
CA ASN A 146 -10.26 -23.47 -22.11
C ASN A 146 -11.52 -24.27 -21.76
N TYR A 147 -12.69 -23.86 -22.25
CA TYR A 147 -13.94 -24.57 -21.98
C TYR A 147 -14.17 -25.71 -22.95
N THR A 148 -14.89 -26.73 -22.49
CA THR A 148 -15.28 -27.85 -23.35
C THR A 148 -16.25 -27.38 -24.44
N PRO A 149 -16.26 -28.00 -25.64
CA PRO A 149 -17.21 -27.65 -26.70
C PRO A 149 -18.67 -27.74 -26.24
N GLU A 150 -18.97 -28.67 -25.33
CA GLU A 150 -20.29 -28.85 -24.74
C GLU A 150 -20.69 -27.64 -23.88
N PHE A 151 -19.79 -27.17 -23.01
CA PHE A 151 -20.05 -25.98 -22.19
C PHE A 151 -20.21 -24.73 -23.06
N LEU A 152 -19.39 -24.56 -24.09
CA LEU A 152 -19.51 -23.42 -25.02
C LEU A 152 -20.83 -23.41 -25.80
N ARG A 153 -21.41 -24.59 -26.06
CA ARG A 153 -22.75 -24.70 -26.65
C ARG A 153 -23.82 -24.23 -25.65
N ILE A 154 -23.75 -24.71 -24.41
CA ILE A 154 -24.68 -24.31 -23.35
C ILE A 154 -24.58 -22.80 -23.11
N LYS A 155 -23.36 -22.27 -22.90
CA LYS A 155 -23.09 -20.83 -22.71
C LYS A 155 -23.71 -19.99 -23.81
N ARG A 156 -23.44 -20.29 -25.09
CA ARG A 156 -23.99 -19.54 -26.23
C ARG A 156 -25.52 -19.62 -26.32
N THR A 157 -26.12 -20.75 -25.95
CA THR A 157 -27.59 -20.86 -25.92
C THR A 157 -28.16 -20.03 -24.77
N SER A 158 -27.59 -20.13 -23.58
CA SER A 158 -28.05 -19.42 -22.39
C SER A 158 -27.84 -17.90 -22.47
N GLU A 159 -26.74 -17.44 -23.06
CA GLU A 159 -26.43 -16.01 -23.21
C GLU A 159 -27.21 -15.32 -24.34
N ARG A 160 -27.87 -16.09 -25.22
CA ARG A 160 -28.76 -15.53 -26.26
C ARG A 160 -30.06 -15.01 -25.69
N ASP A 161 -30.53 -15.61 -24.60
CA ASP A 161 -31.73 -15.19 -23.92
C ASP A 161 -31.31 -14.14 -22.87
N PRO A 162 -31.62 -12.85 -23.09
CA PRO A 162 -31.29 -11.82 -22.12
C PRO A 162 -32.03 -12.11 -20.81
N ILE A 163 -31.31 -12.00 -19.70
CA ILE A 163 -31.91 -12.11 -18.38
C ILE A 163 -32.85 -10.92 -18.20
N ASP A 164 -34.14 -11.20 -18.03
CA ASP A 164 -35.10 -10.20 -17.65
C ASP A 164 -34.95 -9.88 -16.16
N TYR A 165 -34.43 -8.69 -15.87
CA TYR A 165 -34.28 -8.18 -14.52
C TYR A 165 -35.55 -7.48 -14.01
N THR A 166 -36.63 -7.43 -14.81
CA THR A 166 -37.90 -6.85 -14.34
C THR A 166 -38.53 -7.78 -13.32
N PRO A 167 -38.69 -7.34 -12.06
CA PRO A 167 -39.25 -8.21 -11.04
C PRO A 167 -40.77 -8.30 -11.24
N ASN A 168 -41.31 -9.51 -11.16
CA ASN A 168 -42.77 -9.75 -11.20
C ASN A 168 -43.50 -9.19 -9.96
N SER A 169 -42.75 -8.77 -8.94
CA SER A 169 -43.25 -8.18 -7.69
C SER A 169 -42.25 -7.19 -7.11
N VAL A 170 -42.76 -6.18 -6.40
CA VAL A 170 -41.92 -5.24 -5.66
C VAL A 170 -41.30 -5.98 -4.47
N PHE A 171 -39.98 -5.86 -4.31
CA PHE A 171 -39.26 -6.42 -3.18
C PHE A 171 -38.44 -5.33 -2.52
N ASP A 172 -38.48 -5.25 -1.19
CA ASP A 172 -37.80 -4.23 -0.39
C ASP A 172 -36.28 -4.20 -0.63
N TYR A 173 -35.67 -5.32 -1.01
CA TYR A 173 -34.22 -5.37 -1.33
C TYR A 173 -33.85 -4.68 -2.66
N ASN A 174 -34.83 -4.32 -3.48
CA ASN A 174 -34.65 -3.56 -4.71
C ASN A 174 -34.84 -2.05 -4.49
N ASP A 175 -35.21 -1.61 -3.27
CA ASP A 175 -35.34 -0.21 -2.94
C ASP A 175 -34.00 0.54 -3.04
N ALA A 176 -34.08 1.87 -3.09
CA ALA A 176 -32.89 2.71 -3.11
C ALA A 176 -32.04 2.48 -1.85
N ILE A 177 -30.72 2.44 -2.03
CA ILE A 177 -29.73 2.32 -0.97
C ILE A 177 -29.96 3.45 0.03
N THR A 178 -30.02 3.09 1.31
CA THR A 178 -30.24 4.02 2.40
C THR A 178 -28.92 4.59 2.93
N PRO A 179 -28.94 5.78 3.58
CA PRO A 179 -27.76 6.33 4.24
C PRO A 179 -27.15 5.39 5.30
N ARG A 180 -28.00 4.60 5.97
CA ARG A 180 -27.56 3.67 7.02
C ARG A 180 -26.81 2.47 6.45
N GLU A 181 -27.26 1.94 5.32
CA GLU A 181 -26.56 0.86 4.62
C GLU A 181 -25.19 1.32 4.13
N LEU A 182 -25.12 2.51 3.53
CA LEU A 182 -23.86 3.08 3.07
C LEU A 182 -22.88 3.32 4.23
N ASP A 183 -23.34 3.93 5.34
CA ASP A 183 -22.50 4.15 6.52
C ASP A 183 -21.99 2.82 7.12
N SER A 184 -22.86 1.81 7.21
CA SER A 184 -22.49 0.47 7.65
C SER A 184 -21.42 -0.15 6.74
N ALA A 185 -21.59 -0.06 5.42
CA ALA A 185 -20.64 -0.57 4.44
C ALA A 185 -19.29 0.14 4.51
N ILE A 186 -19.27 1.46 4.62
CA ILE A 186 -18.04 2.26 4.77
C ILE A 186 -17.28 1.86 6.04
N ARG A 187 -17.98 1.68 7.17
CA ARG A 187 -17.35 1.27 8.43
C ARG A 187 -16.78 -0.14 8.37
N ALA A 188 -17.51 -1.07 7.77
CA ALA A 188 -17.11 -2.47 7.60
C ALA A 188 -15.97 -2.65 6.59
N ALA A 189 -15.76 -1.71 5.67
CA ALA A 189 -14.73 -1.79 4.65
C ALA A 189 -13.34 -1.98 5.27
N LYS A 190 -12.63 -3.03 4.84
CA LYS A 190 -11.24 -3.29 5.26
C LYS A 190 -10.31 -2.28 4.61
N LEU A 191 -9.15 -2.04 5.24
CA LEU A 191 -8.09 -1.26 4.59
C LEU A 191 -7.57 -2.05 3.38
N SER A 192 -7.72 -1.48 2.19
CA SER A 192 -7.24 -2.01 0.92
C SER A 192 -6.52 -0.91 0.14
N SER A 193 -5.77 -1.32 -0.89
CA SER A 193 -5.20 -0.37 -1.84
C SER A 193 -6.32 0.41 -2.55
N PRO A 194 -6.15 1.72 -2.79
CA PRO A 194 -7.11 2.50 -3.55
C PRO A 194 -7.14 2.05 -5.01
N GLY A 195 -8.26 2.30 -5.69
CA GLY A 195 -8.43 2.03 -7.11
C GLY A 195 -7.75 3.09 -8.00
N ARG A 196 -8.16 3.13 -9.27
CA ARG A 196 -7.68 4.13 -10.24
C ARG A 196 -8.03 5.56 -9.84
N ASP A 197 -9.13 5.73 -9.10
CA ASP A 197 -9.59 6.98 -8.51
C ASP A 197 -8.68 7.52 -7.38
N ARG A 198 -7.76 6.69 -6.87
CA ARG A 198 -6.88 6.98 -5.74
C ARG A 198 -7.61 7.28 -4.42
N ILE A 199 -8.90 6.94 -4.31
CA ILE A 199 -9.68 7.09 -3.09
C ILE A 199 -9.51 5.84 -2.25
N SER A 200 -8.99 5.99 -1.03
CA SER A 200 -8.83 4.85 -0.11
C SER A 200 -10.05 4.67 0.78
N ASN A 201 -10.30 3.43 1.23
CA ASN A 201 -11.34 3.16 2.24
C ASN A 201 -11.14 3.98 3.53
N GLN A 202 -9.90 4.38 3.84
CA GLN A 202 -9.64 5.25 4.99
C GLN A 202 -10.11 6.68 4.75
N MET A 203 -10.02 7.20 3.53
CA MET A 203 -10.61 8.50 3.17
C MET A 203 -12.14 8.42 3.30
N LEU A 204 -12.77 7.36 2.79
CA LEU A 204 -14.22 7.14 2.90
C LEU A 204 -14.71 7.12 4.36
N LYS A 205 -13.97 6.47 5.26
CA LYS A 205 -14.29 6.44 6.70
C LYS A 205 -14.21 7.81 7.40
N HIS A 206 -13.50 8.76 6.81
CA HIS A 206 -13.31 10.11 7.37
C HIS A 206 -13.96 11.20 6.50
N LEU A 207 -14.81 10.82 5.54
CA LEU A 207 -15.52 11.78 4.71
C LEU A 207 -16.52 12.59 5.55
N HIS A 208 -16.72 13.85 5.16
CA HIS A 208 -17.77 14.68 5.75
C HIS A 208 -19.15 14.13 5.37
N PRO A 209 -20.18 14.19 6.25
CA PRO A 209 -21.51 13.64 5.97
C PRO A 209 -22.12 14.13 4.65
N SER A 210 -21.92 15.40 4.27
CA SER A 210 -22.42 15.91 2.97
C SER A 210 -21.82 15.18 1.76
N ALA A 211 -20.53 14.83 1.82
CA ALA A 211 -19.87 14.07 0.77
C ALA A 211 -20.34 12.61 0.76
N VAL A 212 -20.67 12.04 1.92
CA VAL A 212 -21.29 10.70 2.01
C VAL A 212 -22.67 10.69 1.37
N PHE A 213 -23.50 11.73 1.59
CA PHE A 213 -24.79 11.87 0.91
C PHE A 213 -24.65 12.06 -0.60
N TYR A 214 -23.62 12.78 -1.05
CA TYR A 214 -23.34 12.90 -2.47
C TYR A 214 -22.95 11.55 -3.09
N LEU A 215 -22.09 10.79 -2.41
CA LEU A 215 -21.73 9.43 -2.81
C LEU A 215 -22.95 8.50 -2.86
N LEU A 216 -23.86 8.61 -1.88
CA LEU A 216 -25.12 7.87 -1.89
C LEU A 216 -25.96 8.17 -3.13
N SER A 217 -26.01 9.44 -3.54
CA SER A 217 -26.74 9.87 -4.72
C SER A 217 -26.15 9.26 -6.00
N ILE A 218 -24.83 9.17 -6.09
CA ILE A 218 -24.14 8.47 -7.18
C ILE A 218 -24.52 6.99 -7.18
N PHE A 219 -24.45 6.29 -6.04
CA PHE A 219 -24.80 4.88 -5.98
C PHE A 219 -26.26 4.60 -6.33
N ASN A 220 -27.20 5.42 -5.88
CA ASN A 220 -28.61 5.28 -6.24
C ASN A 220 -28.89 5.62 -7.70
N GLN A 221 -28.14 6.53 -8.30
CA GLN A 221 -28.19 6.72 -9.75
C GLN A 221 -27.76 5.45 -10.48
N VAL A 222 -26.60 4.88 -10.12
CA VAL A 222 -26.11 3.63 -10.72
C VAL A 222 -27.12 2.49 -10.53
N TRP A 223 -27.70 2.38 -9.33
CA TRP A 223 -28.71 1.38 -9.00
C TRP A 223 -29.95 1.49 -9.89
N THR A 224 -30.41 2.71 -10.18
CA THR A 224 -31.63 2.94 -10.96
C THR A 224 -31.41 2.92 -12.46
N THR A 225 -30.27 3.41 -12.95
CA THR A 225 -29.98 3.46 -14.39
C THR A 225 -29.32 2.19 -14.92
N SER A 226 -28.80 1.34 -14.02
CA SER A 226 -27.91 0.21 -14.38
C SER A 226 -26.68 0.64 -15.19
N ASP A 227 -26.32 1.92 -15.15
CA ASP A 227 -25.18 2.48 -15.86
C ASP A 227 -24.05 2.78 -14.88
N TYR A 228 -22.95 2.04 -15.05
CA TYR A 228 -21.80 2.10 -14.16
C TYR A 228 -20.70 2.98 -14.78
N PRO A 229 -20.04 3.83 -13.98
CA PRO A 229 -18.91 4.60 -14.45
C PRO A 229 -17.82 3.72 -15.05
N GLU A 230 -17.34 4.09 -16.24
CA GLU A 230 -16.25 3.37 -16.93
C GLU A 230 -15.00 3.24 -16.06
N GLU A 231 -14.70 4.25 -15.23
CA GLU A 231 -13.56 4.21 -14.30
C GLU A 231 -13.58 3.00 -13.35
N TRP A 232 -14.77 2.54 -12.96
CA TRP A 232 -14.96 1.40 -12.05
C TRP A 232 -14.83 0.04 -12.75
N ARG A 233 -14.78 0.01 -14.08
CA ARG A 233 -14.56 -1.22 -14.87
C ARG A 233 -13.09 -1.59 -14.98
N TYR A 234 -12.18 -0.67 -14.70
CA TYR A 234 -10.74 -0.89 -14.81
C TYR A 234 -10.13 -1.30 -13.47
N ALA A 235 -9.27 -2.32 -13.50
CA ALA A 235 -8.44 -2.73 -12.37
C ALA A 235 -6.97 -2.37 -12.62
N ILE A 236 -6.23 -2.03 -11.56
CA ILE A 236 -4.78 -1.82 -11.62
C ILE A 236 -4.09 -3.06 -11.09
N THR A 237 -3.32 -3.73 -11.95
CA THR A 237 -2.45 -4.85 -11.57
C THR A 237 -1.12 -4.30 -11.08
N LEU A 238 -0.75 -4.61 -9.84
CA LEU A 238 0.54 -4.26 -9.26
C LEU A 238 1.37 -5.53 -9.08
N SER A 239 2.59 -5.54 -9.61
CA SER A 239 3.59 -6.55 -9.28
C SER A 239 4.40 -6.07 -8.07
N PHE A 240 4.29 -6.75 -6.94
CA PHE A 240 5.09 -6.46 -5.74
C PHE A 240 5.81 -7.71 -5.26
#